data_AF-A0A951SZI1-F1
#
_entry.id   AF-A0A951SZI1-F1
#
_cell.length_a   1.000
_cell.length_b   1.000
_cell.length_c   1.000
_cell.angle_alpha   90.00
_cell.angle_beta   90.00
_cell.angle_gamma   90.00
#
_symmetry.space_group_name_H-M   'P 1'
#
loop_
_entity.id
_entity.type
_entity.pdbx_description
1 polymer ?
#
loop_
_entity_poly.entity_id
_entity_poly.type
_entity_poly.pdbx_seq_one_letter_code
_entity_poly.pdbx_strand_id
1 'polypeptide(L)' 'DFSEEVLFTSHDHEFVATVANRIIEFTPNGVIDRSMTFEEYLEDANVQQQRDQLYESRVELQL' A
#
# COMPACT_ATOMS: atom_id res chain seq x y z
N ASP A 1 2.38 -26.08 -8.73
CA ASP A 1 1.83 -24.92 -8.01
C ASP A 1 2.69 -24.60 -6.81
N PHE A 2 3.16 -23.36 -6.73
CA PHE A 2 3.67 -22.82 -5.47
C PHE A 2 2.45 -22.49 -4.61
N SER A 3 2.25 -23.21 -3.51
CA SER A 3 1.15 -23.01 -2.57
C SER A 3 1.56 -22.13 -1.38
N GLU A 4 2.66 -21.42 -1.52
CA GLU A 4 3.31 -20.64 -0.46
C GLU A 4 3.04 -19.16 -0.69
N GLU A 5 2.79 -18.43 0.40
CA GLU A 5 2.64 -16.98 0.36
C GLU A 5 4.01 -16.32 0.43
N VAL A 6 4.30 -15.47 -0.56
CA VAL A 6 5.56 -14.72 -0.63
C VAL A 6 5.30 -13.28 -0.22
N LEU A 7 5.85 -12.89 0.94
CA LEU A 7 5.88 -11.50 1.39
C LEU A 7 7.22 -10.87 1.01
N PHE A 8 7.18 -9.79 0.25
CA PHE A 8 8.36 -9.04 -0.14
C PHE A 8 8.11 -7.53 -0.04
N THR A 9 9.19 -6.77 0.08
CA THR A 9 9.19 -5.32 -0.09
C THR A 9 10.25 -4.98 -1.11
N SER A 10 9.94 -4.06 -2.02
CA SER A 10 10.86 -3.60 -3.06
C SER A 10 10.54 -2.16 -3.41
N HIS A 11 11.57 -1.43 -3.81
CA HIS A 11 11.43 -0.10 -4.41
C HIS A 11 11.35 -0.15 -5.94
N ASP A 12 11.55 -1.33 -6.53
CA ASP A 12 11.47 -1.54 -7.98
C ASP A 12 10.00 -1.69 -8.39
N HIS A 13 9.51 -0.66 -9.09
CA HIS A 13 8.13 -0.59 -9.57
C HIS A 13 7.76 -1.74 -10.52
N GLU A 14 8.67 -2.18 -11.39
CA GLU A 14 8.41 -3.24 -12.37
C GLU A 14 8.27 -4.60 -11.67
N PHE A 15 9.12 -4.85 -10.67
CA PHE A 15 9.04 -6.07 -9.86
C PHE A 15 7.75 -6.12 -9.03
N VAL A 16 7.40 -5.02 -8.36
CA VAL A 16 6.20 -4.94 -7.52
C VAL A 16 4.93 -5.08 -8.36
N ALA A 17 4.83 -4.38 -9.50
CA ALA A 17 3.67 -4.46 -10.38
C ALA A 17 3.47 -5.85 -10.98
N THR A 18 4.55 -6.56 -11.31
CA THR A 18 4.47 -7.85 -11.98
C THR A 18 4.12 -9.01 -11.04
N VAL A 19 4.57 -8.94 -9.77
CA VAL A 19 4.49 -10.08 -8.83
C VAL A 19 3.46 -9.86 -7.72
N ALA A 20 3.20 -8.62 -7.31
CA ALA A 20 2.31 -8.35 -6.17
C ALA A 20 0.83 -8.45 -6.56
N ASN A 21 0.09 -9.25 -5.79
CA ASN A 21 -1.36 -9.40 -5.87
C ASN A 21 -2.09 -8.88 -4.62
N ARG A 22 -1.34 -8.37 -3.64
CA ARG A 22 -1.84 -7.75 -2.41
C ARG A 22 -0.88 -6.67 -1.96
N ILE A 23 -1.41 -5.48 -1.74
CA ILE A 23 -0.68 -4.32 -1.24
C ILE A 23 -1.03 -4.12 0.24
N ILE A 24 0.00 -4.13 1.09
CA ILE A 24 -0.10 -3.81 2.50
C ILE A 24 0.75 -2.57 2.74
N GLU A 25 0.10 -1.44 3.00
CA GLU A 25 0.76 -0.17 3.27
C GLU A 25 0.60 0.24 4.73
N PHE A 26 1.73 0.48 5.37
CA PHE A 26 1.77 1.01 6.73
C PHE A 26 1.80 2.53 6.68
N THR A 27 0.76 3.14 7.23
CA THR A 27 0.63 4.58 7.36
C THR A 27 0.80 4.99 8.82
N PRO A 28 1.09 6.26 9.14
CA PRO A 28 1.23 6.71 10.52
C PRO A 28 0.00 6.44 11.41
N ASN A 29 -1.19 6.33 10.82
CA ASN A 29 -2.46 6.24 11.54
C ASN A 29 -3.25 4.96 11.28
N GLY A 30 -2.63 3.97 10.64
CA GLY A 30 -3.28 2.71 10.35
C GLY A 30 -2.58 1.91 9.25
N VAL A 31 -3.28 0.90 8.76
CA VAL A 31 -2.79 0.02 7.70
C VAL A 31 -3.84 -0.01 6.60
N ILE A 32 -3.38 0.08 5.36
CA ILE A 32 -4.20 -0.17 4.17
C ILE A 32 -3.83 -1.54 3.65
N ASP A 33 -4.84 -2.37 3.44
CA ASP A 33 -4.68 -3.75 2.98
C ASP A 33 -5.66 -4.01 1.85
N ARG A 34 -5.12 -4.28 0.65
CA ARG A 34 -5.89 -4.42 -0.58
C ARG A 34 -5.37 -5.58 -1.41
N SER A 35 -6.25 -6.52 -1.75
CA SER A 35 -5.98 -7.59 -2.72
C SER A 35 -6.24 -7.09 -4.14
N MET A 36 -5.24 -6.43 -4.72
CA MET A 36 -5.24 -5.88 -6.08
C MET A 36 -3.79 -5.75 -6.54
N THR A 37 -3.59 -5.50 -7.84
CA THR A 37 -2.26 -5.20 -8.37
C THR A 37 -1.78 -3.82 -7.90
N PHE A 38 -0.48 -3.58 -8.02
CA PHE A 38 0.10 -2.29 -7.65
C PHE A 38 -0.42 -1.12 -8.50
N GLU A 39 -0.68 -1.34 -9.79
CA GLU A 39 -1.23 -0.29 -10.67
C GLU A 39 -2.66 0.08 -10.27
N GLU A 40 -3.53 -0.92 -10.08
CA GLU A 40 -4.90 -0.69 -9.60
C GLU A 40 -4.92 0.03 -8.25
N TYR A 41 -3.98 -0.32 -7.36
CA TYR A 41 -3.83 0.35 -6.06
C TYR A 41 -3.50 1.84 -6.18
N LEU A 42 -2.67 2.20 -7.15
CA LEU A 42 -2.31 3.60 -7.39
C LEU A 42 -3.45 4.39 -8.04
N GLU A 43 -4.28 3.76 -8.86
CA GLU A 43 -5.37 4.41 -9.60
C GLU A 43 -6.71 4.45 -8.85
N ASP A 44 -6.91 3.62 -7.82
CA ASP A 44 -8.17 3.57 -7.06
C ASP A 44 -8.38 4.83 -6.22
N ALA A 45 -9.38 5.63 -6.59
CA ALA A 45 -9.75 6.86 -5.89
C ALA A 45 -10.13 6.65 -4.41
N ASN A 46 -10.70 5.49 -4.05
CA ASN A 46 -11.02 5.17 -2.66
C ASN A 46 -9.75 4.88 -1.85
N VAL A 47 -8.78 4.21 -2.48
CA VAL A 47 -7.46 3.98 -1.87
C VAL A 47 -6.75 5.31 -1.67
N GLN A 48 -6.74 6.20 -2.66
CA GLN A 48 -6.15 7.53 -2.52
C GLN A 48 -6.80 8.32 -1.39
N GLN A 49 -8.14 8.36 -1.33
CA GLN A 49 -8.85 9.03 -0.24
C GLN A 49 -8.52 8.43 1.14
N GLN A 50 -8.41 7.10 1.22
CA GLN A 50 -8.05 6.42 2.45
C GLN A 50 -6.60 6.71 2.86
N ARG A 51 -5.66 6.73 1.90
CA ARG A 51 -4.27 7.14 2.11
C ARG A 51 -4.21 8.55 2.67
N ASP A 52 -4.90 9.50 2.03
CA ASP A 52 -4.90 10.89 2.47
C ASP A 52 -5.35 11.02 3.93
N GLN A 53 -6.47 10.38 4.29
CA GLN A 53 -6.97 10.37 5.69
C GLN A 53 -5.97 9.78 6.68
N LEU A 54 -5.26 8.71 6.27
CA LEU A 54 -4.33 8.00 7.13
C LEU A 54 -2.95 8.67 7.24
N TYR A 55 -2.55 9.48 6.26
CA TYR A 55 -1.38 10.34 6.32
C TYR A 55 -1.69 11.72 6.94
N GLU A 56 -2.95 12.18 6.91
CA GLU A 56 -3.39 13.48 7.42
C GLU A 56 -3.52 13.60 8.94
N SER A 57 -3.30 12.53 9.73
CA SER A 57 -2.95 12.77 11.14
C SER A 57 -1.50 13.25 11.23
N ARG A 58 -1.38 14.53 10.85
CA ARG A 58 -0.47 15.49 11.40
C ARG A 58 -0.78 15.53 12.90
N VAL A 59 -0.11 14.68 13.67
CA VAL A 59 0.30 15.14 15.01
C VAL A 59 1.09 16.40 14.70
N GLU A 60 0.53 17.56 15.01
CA GLU A 60 1.28 18.80 15.03
C GLU A 60 2.57 18.48 15.78
N LEU A 61 3.70 18.47 15.08
CA LEU A 61 4.98 18.54 15.74
C LEU A 61 4.97 19.90 16.45
N GLN A 62 4.45 19.90 17.68
CA GLN A 62 4.86 20.83 18.71
C GLN A 62 6.34 20.55 18.94
N LEU A 63 7.17 21.17 18.11
CA LEU A 63 8.52 21.54 18.48
C LEU A 63 8.46 22.81 19.32
#